data_AF-A0A496X4Q6-F1
#
_entry.id   AF-A0A496X4Q6-F1
#
_cell.length_a   1.000
_cell.length_b   1.000
_cell.length_c   1.000
_cell.angle_alpha   90.00
_cell.angle_beta   90.00
_cell.angle_gamma   90.00
#
_symmetry.space_group_name_H-M   'P 1'
#
loop_
_entity.id
_entity.type
_entity.pdbx_description
1 polymer ?
#
loop_
_entity_poly.entity_id
_entity_poly.type
_entity_poly.pdbx_seq_one_letter_code
_entity_poly.pdbx_strand_id
1 'polypeptide(L)'
;MAWQGWIDGFIWVSVVVIGLVFHRKLYTLVTQAAVLLFIIQTAQVVYAGFSHSDRSAPPTKIAQLETLEQLASFSAHQNILHIVLDGFQSDFFDELIQHPQIGEDYHSKLSGFTFYRETLGIFPFTRFAVPAFLSGQLYKNEQPKNEFSSQSIAGDSLLNAAGVARMELDIASPEYWAQLYINADVTHSYVIPEGGHGTEFEFRLANTTRLLDLALFRVAPHFLKQKIYNNQRWLLTPMLMDSEYLQFLYFAHTEFLNQLVEKMAVNRTTPTYKFFHVMNTHNPMVVDGECNYAGGALQTNRNTLLNQSKCTVDTVVRLLDKMKQLGVYDNSLIILHGDHGGWVRHRDYQPEQVNQQQEIPFWAVSLGSPLLAIKPPGAKGALVTSDRLASITDIADTVADIMDWPQQFNGKSLLKLGESETRTRYFYLYYWQKDAWEADYTGPIQEFEISGKHNSSEWIPKRVFEHQE
;
A
#
# COMPACT_ATOMS: atom_id res chain seq x y z
N MET A 1 4.52 29.67 12.02
CA MET A 1 5.75 28.86 11.97
C MET A 1 7.06 29.67 12.00
N ALA A 2 7.13 30.91 11.48
CA ALA A 2 8.40 31.66 11.43
C ALA A 2 9.03 32.01 12.80
N TRP A 3 8.24 32.40 13.81
CA TRP A 3 8.76 32.85 15.11
C TRP A 3 9.45 31.75 15.94
N GLN A 4 9.01 30.49 15.81
CA GLN A 4 9.62 29.34 16.48
C GLN A 4 11.03 29.08 15.96
N GLY A 5 11.25 29.25 14.64
CA GLY A 5 12.59 29.15 14.03
C GLY A 5 13.54 30.24 14.51
N TRP A 6 13.04 31.46 14.76
CA TRP A 6 13.85 32.56 15.31
C TRP A 6 14.27 32.31 16.77
N ILE A 7 13.36 31.78 17.60
CA ILE A 7 13.67 31.40 18.98
C ILE A 7 14.70 30.27 19.01
N ASP A 8 14.47 29.21 18.23
CA ASP A 8 15.42 28.09 18.13
C ASP A 8 16.80 28.57 17.65
N GLY A 9 16.84 29.39 16.59
CA GLY A 9 18.07 30.00 16.11
C GLY A 9 18.79 30.84 17.16
N PHE A 10 18.05 31.66 17.93
CA PHE A 10 18.62 32.45 19.01
C PHE A 10 19.20 31.58 20.14
N ILE A 11 18.51 30.49 20.51
CA ILE A 11 19.00 29.53 21.51
C ILE A 11 20.33 28.92 21.03
N TRP A 12 20.39 28.42 19.79
CA TRP A 12 21.61 27.83 19.23
C TRP A 12 22.77 28.82 19.17
N VAL A 13 22.54 30.03 18.68
CA VAL A 13 23.58 31.07 18.64
C VAL A 13 24.04 31.42 20.05
N SER A 14 23.12 31.57 21.00
CA SER A 14 23.44 31.87 22.40
C SER A 14 24.27 30.76 23.04
N VAL A 15 23.91 29.49 22.83
CA VAL A 15 24.67 28.34 23.33
C VAL A 15 26.09 28.33 22.77
N VAL A 16 26.26 28.56 21.47
CA VAL A 16 27.59 28.62 20.84
C VAL A 16 28.41 29.80 21.38
N VAL A 17 27.82 30.99 21.46
CA VAL A 17 28.50 32.20 21.97
C VAL A 17 28.89 32.04 23.44
N ILE A 18 27.98 31.55 24.29
CA ILE A 18 28.27 31.28 25.71
C ILE A 18 29.36 30.22 25.82
N GLY A 19 29.30 29.15 25.03
CA GLY A 19 30.32 28.12 24.95
C GLY A 19 31.69 28.70 24.62
N LEU A 20 31.81 29.53 23.57
CA LEU A 20 33.06 30.15 23.15
C LEU A 20 33.62 31.14 24.19
N VAL A 21 32.77 32.04 24.70
CA VAL A 21 33.17 33.11 25.63
C VAL A 21 33.52 32.55 27.01
N PHE A 22 32.76 31.57 27.50
CA PHE A 22 32.88 31.06 28.87
C PHE A 22 33.48 29.65 28.96
N HIS A 23 34.06 29.09 27.88
CA HIS A 23 34.59 27.71 27.85
C HIS A 23 35.47 27.38 29.06
N ARG A 24 36.36 28.28 29.50
CA ARG A 24 37.25 28.02 30.64
C ARG A 24 36.53 27.88 31.98
N LYS A 25 35.43 28.61 32.17
CA LYS A 25 34.61 28.55 33.40
C LYS A 25 33.63 27.39 33.37
N LEU A 26 33.10 27.07 32.19
CA LEU A 26 32.08 26.06 32.01
C LEU A 26 32.66 24.66 31.74
N TYR A 27 33.93 24.55 31.34
CA TYR A 27 34.55 23.27 30.94
C TYR A 27 34.28 22.15 31.95
N THR A 28 34.68 22.33 33.21
CA THR A 28 34.54 21.28 34.23
C THR A 28 33.07 20.91 34.45
N LEU A 29 32.18 21.90 34.53
CA LEU A 29 30.75 21.68 34.75
C LEU A 29 30.10 20.96 33.57
N VAL A 30 30.39 21.40 32.34
CA VAL A 30 29.86 20.81 31.10
C VAL A 30 30.40 19.40 30.91
N THR A 31 31.69 19.15 31.18
CA THR A 31 32.26 17.81 31.13
C THR A 31 31.61 16.89 32.16
N GLN A 32 31.42 17.35 33.40
CA GLN A 32 30.72 16.57 34.43
C GLN A 32 29.28 16.25 34.01
N ALA A 33 28.55 17.24 33.49
CA ALA A 33 27.19 17.05 32.99
C ALA A 33 27.14 16.10 31.79
N ALA A 34 28.08 16.20 30.86
CA ALA A 34 28.18 15.33 29.69
C ALA A 34 28.52 13.88 30.08
N VAL A 35 29.46 13.69 31.01
CA VAL A 35 29.79 12.37 31.58
C VAL A 35 28.58 11.79 32.30
N LEU A 36 27.87 12.58 33.11
CA LEU A 36 26.66 12.13 33.79
C LEU A 36 25.56 11.73 32.79
N LEU A 37 25.31 12.56 31.76
CA LEU A 37 24.36 12.25 30.69
C LEU A 37 24.74 10.97 29.95
N PHE A 38 26.03 10.80 29.63
CA PHE A 38 26.54 9.60 28.99
C PHE A 38 26.29 8.38 29.88
N ILE A 39 26.62 8.45 31.17
CA ILE A 39 26.38 7.36 32.13
C ILE A 39 24.90 7.03 32.21
N ILE A 40 24.01 8.02 32.31
CA ILE A 40 22.55 7.80 32.36
C ILE A 40 22.05 7.13 31.08
N GLN A 41 22.47 7.63 29.91
CA GLN A 41 22.08 7.05 28.61
C GLN A 41 22.64 5.63 28.43
N THR A 42 23.91 5.39 28.79
CA THR A 42 24.50 4.06 28.76
C THR A 42 23.80 3.12 29.72
N ALA A 43 23.51 3.55 30.96
CA ALA A 43 22.77 2.75 31.92
C ALA A 43 21.37 2.41 31.41
N GLN A 44 20.67 3.35 30.76
CA GLN A 44 19.36 3.11 30.16
C GLN A 44 19.46 2.13 28.98
N VAL A 45 20.46 2.25 28.10
CA VAL A 45 20.68 1.32 26.98
C VAL A 45 21.02 -0.07 27.50
N VAL A 46 21.89 -0.18 28.51
CA VAL A 46 22.26 -1.45 29.15
C VAL A 46 21.04 -2.07 29.83
N TYR A 47 20.29 -1.29 30.61
CA TYR A 47 19.07 -1.76 31.26
C TYR A 47 18.02 -2.19 30.24
N ALA A 48 17.79 -1.42 29.17
CA ALA A 48 16.89 -1.79 28.08
C ALA A 48 17.35 -3.09 27.40
N GLY A 49 18.65 -3.21 27.09
CA GLY A 49 19.23 -4.41 26.48
C GLY A 49 19.04 -5.67 27.34
N PHE A 50 19.22 -5.57 28.67
CA PHE A 50 19.00 -6.70 29.58
C PHE A 50 17.52 -6.96 29.89
N SER A 51 16.70 -5.93 30.07
CA SER A 51 15.27 -6.08 30.38
C SER A 51 14.43 -6.53 29.18
N HIS A 52 14.95 -6.33 27.97
CA HIS A 52 14.31 -6.73 26.71
C HIS A 52 15.09 -7.86 26.01
N SER A 53 16.07 -8.50 26.65
CA SER A 53 16.79 -9.64 26.07
C SER A 53 15.87 -10.82 25.75
N ASP A 54 14.83 -11.00 26.56
CA ASP A 54 13.78 -12.02 26.35
C ASP A 54 12.69 -11.57 25.37
N ARG A 55 12.67 -10.27 25.01
CA ARG A 55 11.87 -9.72 23.90
C ARG A 55 12.59 -9.79 22.55
N SER A 56 13.74 -10.47 22.50
CA SER A 56 14.15 -11.19 21.30
C SER A 56 13.06 -12.21 21.03
N ALA A 57 11.95 -11.77 20.44
CA ALA A 57 10.85 -12.65 20.10
C ALA A 57 11.48 -13.84 19.36
N PRO A 58 11.13 -15.10 19.70
CA PRO A 58 11.48 -16.19 18.82
C PRO A 58 11.04 -15.75 17.42
N PRO A 59 11.86 -15.99 16.37
CA PRO A 59 11.51 -15.61 15.02
C PRO A 59 10.02 -15.85 14.81
N THR A 60 9.24 -14.76 14.69
CA THR A 60 7.81 -14.85 14.37
C THR A 60 7.68 -15.75 13.16
N LYS A 61 6.51 -16.35 12.87
CA LYS A 61 6.31 -17.11 11.60
C LYS A 61 6.90 -16.42 10.35
N ILE A 62 7.01 -15.08 10.39
CA ILE A 62 7.68 -14.14 9.48
C ILE A 62 9.15 -14.46 9.18
N ALA A 63 9.86 -15.16 10.06
CA ALA A 63 11.27 -15.48 9.87
C ALA A 63 11.53 -16.69 8.97
N GLN A 64 10.47 -17.39 8.53
CA GLN A 64 10.53 -18.13 7.28
C GLN A 64 10.33 -17.13 6.14
N LEU A 65 11.29 -16.23 5.97
CA LEU A 65 11.47 -15.50 4.71
C LEU A 65 11.89 -16.54 3.69
N GLU A 66 10.89 -17.11 3.03
CA GLU A 66 11.07 -18.00 1.90
C GLU A 66 11.77 -17.23 0.78
N THR A 67 12.62 -17.92 0.03
CA THR A 67 13.35 -17.26 -1.04
C THR A 67 12.38 -16.86 -2.15
N LEU A 68 12.63 -15.74 -2.83
CA LEU A 68 11.73 -15.22 -3.86
C LEU A 68 11.44 -16.25 -4.97
N GLU A 69 12.33 -17.22 -5.17
CA GLU A 69 12.16 -18.37 -6.07
C GLU A 69 10.89 -19.17 -5.77
N GLN A 70 10.51 -19.33 -4.50
CA GLN A 70 9.28 -20.02 -4.12
C GLN A 70 8.05 -19.22 -4.52
N LEU A 71 8.04 -17.92 -4.23
CA LEU A 71 6.97 -17.04 -4.68
C LEU A 71 6.88 -16.95 -6.21
N ALA A 72 8.00 -17.06 -6.91
CA ALA A 72 8.07 -17.02 -8.38
C ALA A 72 7.69 -18.34 -9.07
N SER A 73 7.43 -19.39 -8.31
CA SER A 73 7.12 -20.73 -8.81
C SER A 73 5.61 -20.93 -8.98
N PHE A 74 5.14 -21.11 -10.22
CA PHE A 74 3.74 -21.31 -10.57
C PHE A 74 3.40 -22.77 -10.83
N SER A 75 2.12 -23.11 -10.69
CA SER A 75 1.55 -24.39 -11.09
C SER A 75 1.37 -24.48 -12.60
N ALA A 76 1.67 -25.63 -13.19
CA ALA A 76 1.30 -25.92 -14.57
C ALA A 76 -0.21 -26.10 -14.78
N HIS A 77 -0.99 -26.26 -13.71
CA HIS A 77 -2.40 -26.65 -13.79
C HIS A 77 -3.37 -25.49 -13.55
N GLN A 78 -3.28 -24.83 -12.39
CA GLN A 78 -4.23 -23.79 -12.00
C GLN A 78 -3.55 -22.80 -11.06
N ASN A 79 -3.78 -21.50 -11.31
CA ASN A 79 -3.23 -20.44 -10.46
C ASN A 79 -4.25 -19.32 -10.24
N ILE A 80 -4.12 -18.63 -9.10
CA ILE A 80 -4.70 -17.33 -8.85
C ILE A 80 -3.53 -16.36 -8.64
N LEU A 81 -3.52 -15.26 -9.40
CA LEU A 81 -2.62 -14.14 -9.18
C LEU A 81 -3.45 -12.92 -8.79
N HIS A 82 -3.34 -12.51 -7.55
CA HIS A 82 -4.09 -11.40 -6.98
C HIS A 82 -3.11 -10.30 -6.58
N ILE A 83 -3.11 -9.19 -7.33
CA ILE A 83 -2.21 -8.06 -7.09
C ILE A 83 -3.02 -6.85 -6.63
N VAL A 84 -2.77 -6.42 -5.40
CA VAL A 84 -3.25 -5.16 -4.83
C VAL A 84 -2.21 -4.08 -5.16
N LEU A 85 -2.58 -3.15 -6.03
CA LEU A 85 -1.80 -1.97 -6.39
C LEU A 85 -2.25 -0.82 -5.50
N ASP A 86 -1.60 -0.66 -4.35
CA ASP A 86 -2.04 0.26 -3.28
C ASP A 86 -2.24 1.69 -3.82
N GLY A 87 -3.43 2.24 -3.61
CA GLY A 87 -3.81 3.57 -4.06
C GLY A 87 -4.00 3.75 -5.58
N PHE A 88 -4.10 2.67 -6.37
CA PHE A 88 -4.32 2.78 -7.81
C PHE A 88 -5.75 3.24 -8.09
N GLN A 89 -5.90 4.47 -8.61
CA GLN A 89 -7.18 5.06 -8.95
C GLN A 89 -7.68 4.68 -10.36
N SER A 90 -8.95 4.31 -10.46
CA SER A 90 -9.61 3.77 -11.66
C SER A 90 -9.52 4.68 -12.90
N ASP A 91 -9.75 5.99 -12.74
CA ASP A 91 -9.76 6.93 -13.86
C ASP A 91 -8.39 7.13 -14.53
N PHE A 92 -7.30 6.87 -13.82
CA PHE A 92 -5.96 6.87 -14.43
C PHE A 92 -5.74 5.62 -15.27
N PHE A 93 -6.23 4.45 -14.84
CA PHE A 93 -6.18 3.26 -15.68
C PHE A 93 -7.03 3.45 -16.94
N ASP A 94 -8.24 4.01 -16.79
CA ASP A 94 -9.11 4.39 -17.91
C ASP A 94 -8.44 5.38 -18.88
N GLU A 95 -7.74 6.39 -18.36
CA GLU A 95 -6.95 7.33 -19.16
C GLU A 95 -5.83 6.65 -19.95
N LEU A 96 -5.13 5.69 -19.33
CA LEU A 96 -4.01 4.97 -19.95
C LEU A 96 -4.49 4.04 -21.07
N ILE A 97 -5.57 3.29 -20.87
CA ILE A 97 -6.08 2.36 -21.89
C ILE A 97 -6.77 3.08 -23.05
N GLN A 98 -7.27 4.30 -22.83
CA GLN A 98 -7.82 5.16 -23.87
C GLN A 98 -6.76 6.06 -24.53
N HIS A 99 -5.51 6.05 -24.05
CA HIS A 99 -4.46 6.92 -24.57
C HIS A 99 -4.14 6.59 -26.05
N PRO A 100 -4.12 7.58 -26.97
CA PRO A 100 -4.01 7.31 -28.41
C PRO A 100 -2.75 6.54 -28.85
N GLN A 101 -1.65 6.63 -28.09
CA GLN A 101 -0.37 6.04 -28.46
C GLN A 101 -0.09 4.68 -27.79
N ILE A 102 -0.65 4.43 -26.61
CA ILE A 102 -0.32 3.25 -25.79
C ILE A 102 -1.54 2.39 -25.44
N GLY A 103 -2.76 2.92 -25.68
CA GLY A 103 -4.01 2.25 -25.34
C GLY A 103 -4.19 0.92 -26.08
N GLU A 104 -4.00 0.90 -27.41
CA GLU A 104 -4.10 -0.34 -28.19
C GLU A 104 -3.14 -1.43 -27.70
N ASP A 105 -1.92 -1.03 -27.31
CA ASP A 105 -0.92 -1.93 -26.75
C ASP A 105 -1.39 -2.51 -25.41
N TYR A 106 -1.92 -1.69 -24.50
CA TYR A 106 -2.52 -2.19 -23.25
C TYR A 106 -3.74 -3.08 -23.49
N HIS A 107 -4.62 -2.73 -24.44
CA HIS A 107 -5.75 -3.58 -24.78
C HIS A 107 -5.34 -4.97 -25.26
N SER A 108 -4.23 -5.08 -26.01
CA SER A 108 -3.67 -6.35 -26.46
C SER A 108 -2.93 -7.09 -25.34
N LYS A 109 -2.08 -6.39 -24.59
CA LYS A 109 -1.27 -6.99 -23.52
C LYS A 109 -2.09 -7.41 -22.30
N LEU A 110 -3.24 -6.81 -22.07
CA LEU A 110 -4.23 -7.19 -21.06
C LEU A 110 -5.36 -8.05 -21.67
N SER A 111 -5.05 -8.88 -22.68
CA SER A 111 -6.03 -9.78 -23.29
C SER A 111 -6.75 -10.66 -22.26
N GLY A 112 -8.08 -10.69 -22.33
CA GLY A 112 -8.95 -11.49 -21.46
C GLY A 112 -9.35 -10.79 -20.17
N PHE A 113 -8.82 -9.60 -19.87
CA PHE A 113 -9.27 -8.81 -18.74
C PHE A 113 -10.61 -8.11 -19.04
N THR A 114 -11.42 -7.98 -17.99
CA THR A 114 -12.50 -7.01 -17.88
C THR A 114 -12.11 -5.98 -16.84
N PHE A 115 -12.03 -4.71 -17.25
CA PHE A 115 -11.84 -3.56 -16.38
C PHE A 115 -13.20 -3.02 -15.93
N TYR A 116 -13.44 -2.97 -14.63
CA TYR A 116 -14.67 -2.47 -14.02
C TYR A 116 -14.48 -1.01 -13.63
N ARG A 117 -14.81 -0.12 -14.57
CA ARG A 117 -14.53 1.32 -14.46
C ARG A 117 -15.22 1.95 -13.24
N GLU A 118 -16.47 1.54 -13.01
CA GLU A 118 -17.31 2.05 -11.94
C GLU A 118 -17.17 1.22 -10.66
N THR A 119 -15.94 0.92 -10.24
CA THR A 119 -15.67 0.24 -8.95
C THR A 119 -15.62 1.24 -7.80
N LEU A 120 -16.41 0.97 -6.77
CA LEU A 120 -16.44 1.74 -5.53
C LEU A 120 -15.60 1.03 -4.46
N GLY A 121 -14.65 1.76 -3.87
CA GLY A 121 -13.96 1.36 -2.65
C GLY A 121 -14.92 1.36 -1.47
N ILE A 122 -14.57 0.72 -0.35
CA ILE A 122 -15.46 0.65 0.82
C ILE A 122 -15.03 1.58 1.96
N PHE A 123 -13.73 1.86 2.05
CA PHE A 123 -13.09 2.74 3.02
C PHE A 123 -12.03 3.60 2.32
N PRO A 124 -11.70 4.80 2.85
CA PRO A 124 -10.70 5.67 2.25
C PRO A 124 -9.26 5.18 2.37
N PHE A 125 -8.96 4.23 3.28
CA PHE A 125 -7.58 3.79 3.56
C PHE A 125 -7.48 2.28 3.73
N THR A 126 -6.28 1.76 3.48
CA THR A 126 -5.93 0.34 3.41
C THR A 126 -6.41 -0.50 4.60
N ARG A 127 -6.31 0.05 5.83
CA ARG A 127 -6.53 -0.70 7.08
C ARG A 127 -7.87 -1.43 7.13
N PHE A 128 -8.95 -0.80 6.66
CA PHE A 128 -10.27 -1.44 6.64
C PHE A 128 -10.71 -1.88 5.25
N ALA A 129 -10.09 -1.34 4.19
CA ALA A 129 -10.30 -1.84 2.84
C ALA A 129 -9.83 -3.30 2.70
N VAL A 130 -8.67 -3.65 3.27
CA VAL A 130 -8.08 -5.00 3.20
C VAL A 130 -8.98 -6.09 3.77
N PRO A 131 -9.44 -6.02 5.03
CA PRO A 131 -10.43 -6.97 5.53
C PRO A 131 -11.68 -7.03 4.65
N ALA A 132 -12.19 -5.87 4.20
CA ALA A 132 -13.45 -5.81 3.47
C ALA A 132 -13.41 -6.48 2.08
N PHE A 133 -12.35 -6.31 1.29
CA PHE A 133 -12.28 -6.99 -0.01
C PHE A 133 -11.88 -8.47 0.11
N LEU A 134 -11.29 -8.88 1.24
CA LEU A 134 -10.92 -10.29 1.47
C LEU A 134 -12.06 -11.10 2.10
N SER A 135 -12.87 -10.54 3.00
CA SER A 135 -13.92 -11.29 3.72
C SER A 135 -15.35 -10.76 3.49
N GLY A 136 -15.49 -9.58 2.91
CA GLY A 136 -16.76 -8.84 2.88
C GLY A 136 -17.17 -8.25 4.24
N GLN A 137 -16.37 -8.41 5.31
CA GLN A 137 -16.69 -7.85 6.62
C GLN A 137 -16.28 -6.38 6.71
N LEU A 138 -17.15 -5.58 7.34
CA LEU A 138 -16.99 -4.13 7.43
C LEU A 138 -16.67 -3.71 8.86
N TYR A 139 -15.64 -2.87 9.03
CA TYR A 139 -15.33 -2.28 10.33
C TYR A 139 -16.36 -1.23 10.71
N LYS A 140 -16.99 -1.39 11.87
CA LYS A 140 -18.04 -0.51 12.39
C LYS A 140 -17.69 0.13 13.74
N ASN A 141 -16.40 0.16 14.10
CA ASN A 141 -15.94 0.71 15.37
C ASN A 141 -16.49 0.02 16.64
N GLU A 142 -17.02 -1.19 16.51
CA GLU A 142 -17.62 -1.98 17.60
C GLU A 142 -16.58 -2.78 18.42
N GLN A 143 -15.36 -2.92 17.89
CA GLN A 143 -14.25 -3.63 18.53
C GLN A 143 -12.90 -3.00 18.13
N PRO A 144 -11.78 -3.32 18.82
CA PRO A 144 -10.47 -2.79 18.47
C PRO A 144 -10.06 -3.12 17.02
N LYS A 145 -9.45 -2.15 16.32
CA LYS A 145 -9.08 -2.22 14.90
C LYS A 145 -8.21 -3.44 14.56
N ASN A 146 -7.23 -3.72 15.41
CA ASN A 146 -6.27 -4.81 15.18
C ASN A 146 -6.94 -6.18 15.41
N GLU A 147 -7.84 -6.27 16.39
CA GLU A 147 -8.64 -7.47 16.65
C GLU A 147 -9.58 -7.76 15.47
N PHE A 148 -10.36 -6.76 15.03
CA PHE A 148 -11.22 -6.90 13.85
C PHE A 148 -10.43 -7.37 12.62
N SER A 149 -9.30 -6.71 12.32
CA SER A 149 -8.51 -7.03 11.13
C SER A 149 -7.96 -8.46 11.20
N SER A 150 -7.44 -8.86 12.36
CA SER A 150 -6.89 -10.21 12.55
C SER A 150 -7.98 -11.28 12.46
N GLN A 151 -9.13 -11.07 13.12
CA GLN A 151 -10.27 -12.00 13.09
C GLN A 151 -10.87 -12.10 11.69
N SER A 152 -11.05 -10.99 10.99
CA SER A 152 -11.61 -10.99 9.63
C SER A 152 -10.71 -11.72 8.64
N ILE A 153 -9.39 -11.65 8.78
CA ILE A 153 -8.46 -12.35 7.88
C ILE A 153 -8.34 -13.82 8.26
N ALA A 154 -8.28 -14.14 9.57
CA ALA A 154 -8.20 -15.50 10.09
C ALA A 154 -9.52 -16.30 9.94
N GLY A 155 -10.64 -15.61 9.80
CA GLY A 155 -11.96 -16.21 9.66
C GLY A 155 -12.28 -16.63 8.23
N ASP A 156 -13.54 -16.44 7.84
CA ASP A 156 -14.01 -16.70 6.48
C ASP A 156 -13.54 -15.58 5.54
N SER A 157 -12.32 -15.74 5.03
CA SER A 157 -11.68 -14.83 4.10
C SER A 157 -11.26 -15.56 2.83
N LEU A 158 -11.13 -14.79 1.75
CA LEU A 158 -10.69 -15.28 0.46
C LEU A 158 -9.31 -15.95 0.53
N LEU A 159 -8.44 -15.49 1.43
CA LEU A 159 -7.13 -16.09 1.65
C LEU A 159 -7.27 -17.49 2.28
N ASN A 160 -8.16 -17.67 3.25
CA ASN A 160 -8.40 -18.98 3.86
C ASN A 160 -9.22 -19.93 2.97
N ALA A 161 -10.07 -19.41 2.09
CA ALA A 161 -10.77 -20.21 1.10
C ALA A 161 -9.80 -20.93 0.14
N ALA A 162 -8.60 -20.38 -0.08
CA ALA A 162 -7.52 -21.02 -0.84
C ALA A 162 -7.11 -22.38 -0.24
N GLY A 163 -6.98 -22.45 1.10
CA GLY A 163 -6.66 -23.69 1.81
C GLY A 163 -7.75 -24.75 1.66
N VAL A 164 -9.02 -24.33 1.65
CA VAL A 164 -10.17 -25.23 1.38
C VAL A 164 -10.12 -25.79 -0.04
N ALA A 165 -9.69 -24.97 -1.00
CA ALA A 165 -9.45 -25.37 -2.39
C ALA A 165 -8.14 -26.17 -2.60
N ARG A 166 -7.41 -26.49 -1.52
CA ARG A 166 -6.10 -27.19 -1.53
C ARG A 166 -5.06 -26.48 -2.41
N MET A 167 -5.10 -25.16 -2.43
CA MET A 167 -4.09 -24.33 -3.07
C MET A 167 -3.00 -23.97 -2.07
N GLU A 168 -1.77 -23.84 -2.55
CA GLU A 168 -0.69 -23.22 -1.77
C GLU A 168 -0.84 -21.70 -1.82
N LEU A 169 -0.94 -21.07 -0.66
CA LEU A 169 -1.08 -19.62 -0.52
C LEU A 169 0.30 -18.98 -0.33
N ASP A 170 0.72 -18.22 -1.32
CA ASP A 170 1.95 -17.42 -1.28
C ASP A 170 1.59 -15.95 -1.12
N ILE A 171 2.17 -15.26 -0.14
CA ILE A 171 1.92 -13.84 0.13
C ILE A 171 3.19 -13.01 0.01
N ALA A 172 3.09 -11.86 -0.65
CA ALA A 172 4.09 -10.79 -0.56
C ALA A 172 3.44 -9.45 -0.20
N SER A 173 4.01 -8.72 0.75
CA SER A 173 3.46 -7.43 1.18
C SER A 173 4.49 -6.57 1.93
N PRO A 174 4.23 -5.27 2.15
CA PRO A 174 4.98 -4.46 3.12
C PRO A 174 4.98 -5.09 4.52
N GLU A 175 6.00 -4.79 5.33
CA GLU A 175 6.20 -5.38 6.66
C GLU A 175 4.98 -5.20 7.57
N TYR A 176 4.36 -4.02 7.55
CA TYR A 176 3.19 -3.73 8.36
C TYR A 176 2.01 -4.67 8.05
N TRP A 177 1.75 -4.95 6.76
CA TRP A 177 0.62 -5.78 6.33
C TRP A 177 0.93 -7.28 6.43
N ALA A 178 2.19 -7.67 6.31
CA ALA A 178 2.61 -9.07 6.45
C ALA A 178 2.13 -9.69 7.76
N GLN A 179 2.21 -8.93 8.87
CA GLN A 179 1.72 -9.31 10.20
C GLN A 179 0.23 -9.64 10.23
N LEU A 180 -0.57 -8.96 9.40
CA LEU A 180 -2.01 -9.19 9.31
C LEU A 180 -2.32 -10.40 8.42
N TYR A 181 -1.61 -10.55 7.29
CA TYR A 181 -1.84 -11.63 6.34
C TYR A 181 -1.42 -13.02 6.85
N ILE A 182 -0.41 -13.10 7.74
CA ILE A 182 0.01 -14.38 8.36
C ILE A 182 -1.06 -15.01 9.26
N ASN A 183 -2.16 -14.30 9.53
CA ASN A 183 -3.32 -14.85 10.22
C ASN A 183 -4.15 -15.79 9.31
N ALA A 184 -3.93 -15.76 7.99
CA ALA A 184 -4.45 -16.76 7.07
C ALA A 184 -3.58 -18.03 7.04
N ASP A 185 -4.06 -19.09 6.40
CA ASP A 185 -3.32 -20.35 6.21
C ASP A 185 -2.25 -20.22 5.10
N VAL A 186 -1.19 -19.45 5.40
CA VAL A 186 -0.11 -19.11 4.47
C VAL A 186 0.89 -20.25 4.32
N THR A 187 1.19 -20.65 3.09
CA THR A 187 2.25 -21.63 2.77
C THR A 187 3.62 -20.96 2.72
N HIS A 188 3.74 -19.85 1.99
CA HIS A 188 4.99 -19.09 1.87
C HIS A 188 4.73 -17.59 2.03
N SER A 189 5.63 -16.89 2.72
CA SER A 189 5.50 -15.44 2.94
C SER A 189 6.80 -14.70 2.61
N TYR A 190 6.67 -13.53 2.00
CA TYR A 190 7.77 -12.63 1.69
C TYR A 190 7.44 -11.20 2.13
N VAL A 191 8.31 -10.62 2.95
CA VAL A 191 8.21 -9.19 3.29
C VAL A 191 8.98 -8.41 2.26
N ILE A 192 8.28 -7.55 1.52
CA ILE A 192 8.91 -6.63 0.57
C ILE A 192 9.63 -5.56 1.40
N PRO A 193 10.97 -5.46 1.32
CA PRO A 193 11.73 -4.63 2.24
C PRO A 193 11.43 -3.14 2.05
N GLU A 194 11.16 -2.44 3.15
CA GLU A 194 11.10 -0.99 3.16
C GLU A 194 12.53 -0.42 3.12
N GLY A 195 12.81 0.49 2.18
CA GLY A 195 14.04 1.28 2.24
C GLY A 195 15.34 0.58 1.81
N GLY A 196 15.29 -0.57 1.14
CA GLY A 196 16.48 -1.17 0.53
C GLY A 196 16.15 -2.33 -0.40
N HIS A 197 16.62 -2.23 -1.64
CA HIS A 197 16.49 -3.23 -2.70
C HIS A 197 17.87 -3.41 -3.28
N GLY A 198 18.24 -4.64 -3.62
CA GLY A 198 19.61 -5.01 -3.93
C GLY A 198 20.18 -5.97 -2.88
N THR A 199 21.50 -5.96 -2.74
CA THR A 199 22.24 -6.84 -1.84
C THR A 199 21.96 -6.55 -0.36
N GLU A 200 22.18 -7.53 0.51
CA GLU A 200 22.08 -7.37 1.97
C GLU A 200 22.95 -6.22 2.49
N PHE A 201 24.10 -5.98 1.86
CA PHE A 201 24.99 -4.86 2.18
C PHE A 201 24.34 -3.51 1.85
N GLU A 202 23.76 -3.36 0.66
CA GLU A 202 23.09 -2.13 0.24
C GLU A 202 21.89 -1.82 1.15
N PHE A 203 21.11 -2.84 1.51
CA PHE A 203 20.02 -2.70 2.49
C PHE A 203 20.52 -2.20 3.85
N ARG A 204 21.59 -2.81 4.39
CA ARG A 204 22.18 -2.40 5.68
C ARG A 204 22.73 -0.98 5.63
N LEU A 205 23.41 -0.62 4.54
CA LEU A 205 23.97 0.71 4.34
C LEU A 205 22.86 1.77 4.22
N ALA A 206 21.79 1.48 3.47
CA ALA A 206 20.62 2.36 3.31
C ALA A 206 19.96 2.66 4.65
N ASN A 207 19.63 1.61 5.41
CA ASN A 207 18.98 1.76 6.70
C ASN A 207 19.88 2.44 7.73
N THR A 208 21.17 2.10 7.78
CA THR A 208 22.12 2.76 8.68
C THR A 208 22.25 4.25 8.36
N THR A 209 22.38 4.59 7.08
CA THR A 209 22.50 5.99 6.65
C THR A 209 21.22 6.78 6.93
N ARG A 210 20.06 6.17 6.72
CA ARG A 210 18.76 6.78 7.04
C ARG A 210 18.60 7.02 8.54
N LEU A 211 19.07 6.11 9.39
CA LEU A 211 19.10 6.33 10.85
C LEU A 211 20.01 7.50 11.23
N LEU A 212 21.16 7.66 10.56
CA LEU A 212 22.04 8.81 10.77
C LEU A 212 21.38 10.13 10.34
N ASP A 213 20.71 10.14 9.18
CA ASP A 213 19.97 11.31 8.70
C ASP A 213 18.81 11.69 9.63
N LEU A 214 18.07 10.71 10.15
CA LEU A 214 17.00 10.92 11.14
C LEU A 214 17.56 11.44 12.47
N ALA A 215 18.68 10.88 12.94
CA ALA A 215 19.36 11.36 14.14
C ALA A 215 19.82 12.81 13.94
N LEU A 216 20.44 13.12 12.80
CA LEU A 216 20.86 14.47 12.42
C LEU A 216 19.67 15.44 12.35
N PHE A 217 18.57 15.06 11.69
CA PHE A 217 17.36 15.86 11.59
C PHE A 217 16.73 16.13 12.95
N ARG A 218 16.78 15.15 13.87
CA ARG A 218 16.24 15.27 15.23
C ARG A 218 17.02 16.31 16.05
N VAL A 219 18.35 16.26 16.00
CA VAL A 219 19.23 17.13 16.82
C VAL A 219 19.52 18.49 16.18
N ALA A 220 19.33 18.62 14.87
CA ALA A 220 19.66 19.86 14.17
C ALA A 220 18.71 21.02 14.52
N PRO A 221 19.22 22.26 14.52
CA PRO A 221 18.40 23.46 14.55
C PRO A 221 17.31 23.45 13.47
N HIS A 222 16.16 24.05 13.76
CA HIS A 222 15.00 24.08 12.88
C HIS A 222 15.33 24.61 11.47
N PHE A 223 16.20 25.62 11.38
CA PHE A 223 16.60 26.20 10.09
C PHE A 223 17.46 25.26 9.22
N LEU A 224 18.11 24.24 9.80
CA LEU A 224 18.85 23.22 9.04
C LEU A 224 17.97 22.03 8.65
N LYS A 225 16.85 21.81 9.34
CA LYS A 225 15.96 20.65 9.09
C LYS A 225 15.48 20.57 7.65
N GLN A 226 15.18 21.70 7.00
CA GLN A 226 14.81 21.71 5.58
C GLN A 226 15.94 21.21 4.67
N LYS A 227 17.19 21.59 4.96
CA LYS A 227 18.37 21.14 4.21
C LYS A 227 18.68 19.66 4.48
N ILE A 228 18.47 19.20 5.72
CA ILE A 228 18.66 17.79 6.07
C ILE A 228 17.58 16.91 5.45
N TYR A 229 16.32 17.34 5.49
CA TYR A 229 15.19 16.62 4.90
C TYR A 229 15.30 16.54 3.38
N ASN A 230 15.76 17.61 2.73
CA ASN A 230 16.07 17.65 1.30
C ASN A 230 14.96 17.04 0.42
N ASN A 231 13.70 17.41 0.66
CA ASN A 231 12.53 16.84 -0.03
C ASN A 231 12.52 15.31 -0.02
N GLN A 232 12.77 14.72 1.15
CA GLN A 232 12.92 13.29 1.38
C GLN A 232 14.16 12.65 0.78
N ARG A 233 15.07 13.36 0.09
CA ARG A 233 16.36 12.77 -0.34
C ARG A 233 17.32 12.51 0.82
N TRP A 234 17.10 13.18 1.94
CA TRP A 234 18.03 13.26 3.07
C TRP A 234 19.41 13.82 2.70
N LEU A 235 20.28 14.07 3.69
CA LEU A 235 21.57 14.73 3.47
C LEU A 235 22.71 13.73 3.29
N LEU A 236 22.80 12.73 4.16
CA LEU A 236 23.88 11.75 4.18
C LEU A 236 23.64 10.60 3.19
N THR A 237 22.38 10.23 2.97
CA THR A 237 21.99 9.19 2.01
C THR A 237 22.64 9.37 0.64
N PRO A 238 22.53 10.53 -0.06
CA PRO A 238 23.17 10.72 -1.37
C PRO A 238 24.70 10.84 -1.31
N MET A 239 25.28 11.13 -0.14
CA MET A 239 26.75 11.24 0.00
C MET A 239 27.42 9.89 0.19
N LEU A 240 26.72 8.95 0.81
CA LEU A 240 27.22 7.61 1.14
C LEU A 240 26.73 6.54 0.17
N MET A 241 25.76 6.87 -0.68
CA MET A 241 25.12 5.92 -1.60
C MET A 241 24.79 6.58 -2.93
N ASP A 242 25.00 5.85 -4.03
CA ASP A 242 24.53 6.22 -5.38
C ASP A 242 23.04 5.84 -5.61
N SER A 243 22.35 5.49 -4.54
CA SER A 243 21.08 4.77 -4.56
C SER A 243 19.96 5.59 -3.91
N GLU A 244 19.86 6.87 -4.30
CA GLU A 244 18.89 7.86 -3.79
C GLU A 244 17.42 7.40 -3.92
N TYR A 245 17.16 6.39 -4.76
CA TYR A 245 15.84 5.83 -5.02
C TYR A 245 15.42 4.72 -4.04
N LEU A 246 16.36 4.05 -3.35
CA LEU A 246 16.08 2.87 -2.51
C LEU A 246 15.19 3.14 -1.30
N GLN A 247 15.08 4.40 -0.91
CA GLN A 247 14.26 4.81 0.21
C GLN A 247 12.75 4.84 -0.09
N PHE A 248 12.36 4.82 -1.37
CA PHE A 248 10.98 4.95 -1.80
C PHE A 248 10.38 3.58 -2.12
N LEU A 249 9.22 3.32 -1.53
CA LEU A 249 8.48 2.06 -1.70
C LEU A 249 8.22 1.74 -3.19
N TYR A 250 7.99 2.75 -4.03
CA TYR A 250 7.83 2.55 -5.47
C TYR A 250 8.91 1.63 -6.08
N PHE A 251 10.19 1.91 -5.81
CA PHE A 251 11.29 1.15 -6.39
C PHE A 251 11.43 -0.23 -5.74
N ALA A 252 11.08 -0.35 -4.45
CA ALA A 252 11.01 -1.63 -3.73
C ALA A 252 10.14 -2.64 -4.41
N HIS A 253 8.93 -2.19 -4.63
CA HIS A 253 7.87 -3.01 -5.10
C HIS A 253 8.00 -3.23 -6.61
N THR A 254 8.56 -2.26 -7.35
CA THR A 254 8.98 -2.45 -8.75
C THR A 254 10.07 -3.52 -8.86
N GLU A 255 11.09 -3.48 -8.00
CA GLU A 255 12.17 -4.47 -8.00
C GLU A 255 11.68 -5.85 -7.60
N PHE A 256 10.81 -5.96 -6.59
CA PHE A 256 10.12 -7.21 -6.26
C PHE A 256 9.40 -7.81 -7.48
N LEU A 257 8.61 -7.01 -8.20
CA LEU A 257 7.91 -7.47 -9.41
C LEU A 257 8.89 -7.86 -10.53
N ASN A 258 9.98 -7.11 -10.72
CA ASN A 258 11.01 -7.43 -11.72
C ASN A 258 11.73 -8.75 -11.40
N GLN A 259 12.11 -8.98 -10.14
CA GLN A 259 12.72 -10.25 -9.75
C GLN A 259 11.73 -11.41 -9.83
N LEU A 260 10.45 -11.16 -9.56
CA LEU A 260 9.39 -12.15 -9.80
C LEU A 260 9.30 -12.52 -11.29
N VAL A 261 9.45 -11.55 -12.21
CA VAL A 261 9.54 -11.79 -13.66
C VAL A 261 10.79 -12.61 -14.01
N GLU A 262 11.95 -12.23 -13.49
CA GLU A 262 13.23 -12.87 -13.78
C GLU A 262 13.25 -14.34 -13.34
N LYS A 263 12.81 -14.58 -12.10
CA LYS A 263 12.86 -15.90 -11.44
C LYS A 263 11.63 -16.76 -11.73
N MET A 264 10.66 -16.27 -12.50
CA MET A 264 9.41 -16.99 -12.74
C MET A 264 9.68 -18.37 -13.34
N ALA A 265 9.14 -19.40 -12.71
CA ALA A 265 9.26 -20.79 -13.13
C ALA A 265 7.93 -21.52 -13.03
N VAL A 266 7.79 -22.61 -13.78
CA VAL A 266 6.61 -23.51 -13.74
C VAL A 266 7.08 -24.86 -13.25
N ASN A 267 7.10 -25.04 -11.94
CA ASN A 267 7.67 -26.23 -11.29
C ASN A 267 6.81 -26.73 -10.11
N ARG A 268 5.64 -26.13 -9.85
CA ARG A 268 4.70 -26.61 -8.84
C ARG A 268 3.66 -27.55 -9.43
N THR A 269 3.36 -28.61 -8.69
CA THR A 269 2.30 -29.56 -9.00
C THR A 269 0.99 -29.17 -8.33
N THR A 270 1.04 -28.61 -7.12
CA THR A 270 -0.12 -28.05 -6.41
C THR A 270 -0.59 -26.76 -7.08
N PRO A 271 -1.91 -26.48 -7.18
CA PRO A 271 -2.40 -25.16 -7.56
C PRO A 271 -1.90 -24.07 -6.62
N THR A 272 -1.65 -22.86 -7.15
CA THR A 272 -1.11 -21.75 -6.34
C THR A 272 -2.06 -20.57 -6.28
N TYR A 273 -2.19 -19.97 -5.10
CA TYR A 273 -2.78 -18.63 -4.93
C TYR A 273 -1.65 -17.70 -4.50
N LYS A 274 -1.30 -16.77 -5.38
CA LYS A 274 -0.33 -15.71 -5.12
C LYS A 274 -1.04 -14.41 -4.82
N PHE A 275 -0.90 -13.90 -3.60
CA PHE A 275 -1.46 -12.63 -3.15
C PHE A 275 -0.35 -11.62 -2.90
N PHE A 276 -0.26 -10.60 -3.75
CA PHE A 276 0.79 -9.59 -3.70
C PHE A 276 0.19 -8.21 -3.44
N HIS A 277 0.59 -7.58 -2.34
CA HIS A 277 0.23 -6.20 -2.03
C HIS A 277 1.45 -5.32 -2.28
N VAL A 278 1.34 -4.41 -3.26
CA VAL A 278 2.46 -3.60 -3.74
C VAL A 278 2.15 -2.10 -3.73
N MET A 279 3.15 -1.28 -3.40
CA MET A 279 3.00 0.16 -3.12
C MET A 279 3.33 1.05 -4.34
N ASN A 280 3.30 0.51 -5.56
CA ASN A 280 3.77 1.20 -6.77
C ASN A 280 2.94 2.46 -7.12
N THR A 281 1.69 2.58 -6.68
CA THR A 281 0.85 3.77 -6.94
C THR A 281 0.61 4.64 -5.71
N HIS A 282 1.08 4.20 -4.55
CA HIS A 282 1.01 4.98 -3.32
C HIS A 282 1.94 6.21 -3.40
N ASN A 283 1.61 7.27 -2.67
CA ASN A 283 2.45 8.47 -2.58
C ASN A 283 3.73 8.23 -1.75
N PRO A 284 4.81 9.00 -1.94
CA PRO A 284 4.99 10.12 -2.87
C PRO A 284 5.15 9.69 -4.33
N MET A 285 5.00 10.64 -5.26
CA MET A 285 5.28 10.41 -6.68
C MET A 285 6.77 10.60 -6.93
N VAL A 286 7.45 9.63 -7.55
CA VAL A 286 8.93 9.63 -7.61
C VAL A 286 9.53 9.32 -8.98
N VAL A 287 8.68 9.16 -10.00
CA VAL A 287 9.12 8.87 -11.38
C VAL A 287 8.70 9.92 -12.38
N ASP A 288 9.48 10.06 -13.45
CA ASP A 288 9.15 10.86 -14.64
C ASP A 288 8.31 10.07 -15.66
N GLY A 289 8.05 10.68 -16.83
CA GLY A 289 7.22 10.06 -17.88
C GLY A 289 7.88 8.85 -18.56
N GLU A 290 9.20 8.75 -18.43
CA GLU A 290 10.06 7.69 -18.94
C GLU A 290 10.31 6.60 -17.89
N CYS A 291 9.66 6.67 -16.73
CA CYS A 291 9.80 5.73 -15.61
C CYS A 291 11.16 5.73 -14.91
N ASN A 292 11.95 6.79 -15.07
CA ASN A 292 13.19 6.99 -14.32
C ASN A 292 12.90 7.68 -13.00
N TYR A 293 13.81 7.54 -12.04
CA TYR A 293 13.76 8.29 -10.79
C TYR A 293 13.85 9.80 -11.07
N ALA A 294 12.83 10.54 -10.65
CA ALA A 294 12.71 11.97 -10.90
C ALA A 294 13.62 12.84 -10.00
N GLY A 295 14.50 12.21 -9.21
CA GLY A 295 15.32 12.92 -8.24
C GLY A 295 14.50 13.41 -7.04
N GLY A 296 13.64 12.57 -6.49
CA GLY A 296 12.98 12.79 -5.20
C GLY A 296 11.47 12.84 -5.29
N ALA A 297 10.84 13.12 -4.15
CA ALA A 297 9.39 13.24 -4.08
C ALA A 297 8.91 14.46 -4.88
N LEU A 298 8.16 14.19 -5.94
CA LEU A 298 7.43 15.18 -6.72
C LEU A 298 6.12 15.55 -6.02
N GLN A 299 5.57 16.71 -6.38
CA GLN A 299 4.25 17.10 -5.94
C GLN A 299 3.21 16.13 -6.50
N THR A 300 2.38 15.54 -5.63
CA THR A 300 1.26 14.70 -6.04
C THR A 300 0.20 15.52 -6.80
N ASN A 301 0.09 15.29 -8.10
CA ASN A 301 -0.92 15.86 -9.00
C ASN A 301 -1.27 14.85 -10.11
N ARG A 302 -2.21 15.20 -11.02
CA ARG A 302 -2.64 14.27 -12.09
C ARG A 302 -1.48 13.82 -12.97
N ASN A 303 -0.59 14.72 -13.40
CA ASN A 303 0.50 14.36 -14.30
C ASN A 303 1.47 13.37 -13.65
N THR A 304 1.89 13.65 -12.41
CA THR A 304 2.84 12.77 -11.70
C THR A 304 2.22 11.43 -11.32
N LEU A 305 0.92 11.40 -10.97
CA LEU A 305 0.21 10.15 -10.69
C LEU A 305 -0.01 9.34 -11.97
N LEU A 306 -0.36 9.98 -13.09
CA LEU A 306 -0.47 9.32 -14.39
C LEU A 306 0.85 8.66 -14.81
N ASN A 307 1.99 9.37 -14.67
CA ASN A 307 3.32 8.81 -14.94
C ASN A 307 3.58 7.57 -14.09
N GLN A 308 3.39 7.67 -12.78
CA GLN A 308 3.64 6.56 -11.87
C GLN A 308 2.69 5.38 -12.11
N SER A 309 1.41 5.64 -12.40
CA SER A 309 0.42 4.65 -12.81
C SER A 309 0.82 3.96 -14.11
N LYS A 310 1.26 4.70 -15.15
CA LYS A 310 1.77 4.12 -16.41
C LYS A 310 2.93 3.16 -16.13
N CYS A 311 3.94 3.62 -15.39
CA CYS A 311 5.12 2.82 -15.10
C CYS A 311 4.80 1.56 -14.27
N THR A 312 3.79 1.65 -13.41
CA THR A 312 3.23 0.50 -12.69
C THR A 312 2.57 -0.49 -13.65
N VAL A 313 1.69 -0.01 -14.54
CA VAL A 313 1.03 -0.86 -15.56
C VAL A 313 2.06 -1.52 -16.46
N ASP A 314 3.10 -0.81 -16.92
CA ASP A 314 4.19 -1.38 -17.72
C ASP A 314 4.91 -2.52 -17.00
N THR A 315 5.11 -2.39 -15.68
CA THR A 315 5.74 -3.42 -14.86
C THR A 315 4.84 -4.64 -14.70
N VAL A 316 3.55 -4.45 -14.44
CA VAL A 316 2.56 -5.53 -14.40
C VAL A 316 2.47 -6.24 -15.75
N VAL A 317 2.46 -5.49 -16.85
CA VAL A 317 2.43 -6.03 -18.21
C VAL A 317 3.64 -6.93 -18.49
N ARG A 318 4.86 -6.55 -18.07
CA ARG A 318 6.04 -7.42 -18.20
C ARG A 318 5.87 -8.74 -17.44
N LEU A 319 5.27 -8.70 -16.26
CA LEU A 319 4.95 -9.89 -15.47
C LEU A 319 3.94 -10.78 -16.20
N LEU A 320 2.87 -10.22 -16.73
CA LEU A 320 1.86 -10.96 -17.48
C LEU A 320 2.43 -11.55 -18.77
N ASP A 321 3.29 -10.83 -19.48
CA ASP A 321 3.97 -11.34 -20.67
C ASP A 321 4.90 -12.51 -20.34
N LYS A 322 5.58 -12.48 -19.20
CA LYS A 322 6.35 -13.64 -18.71
C LYS A 322 5.45 -14.85 -18.41
N MET A 323 4.28 -14.64 -17.80
CA MET A 323 3.30 -15.71 -17.62
C MET A 323 2.82 -16.30 -18.95
N LYS A 324 2.62 -15.47 -19.98
CA LYS A 324 2.26 -15.94 -21.33
C LYS A 324 3.39 -16.76 -21.95
N GLN A 325 4.63 -16.29 -21.85
CA GLN A 325 5.81 -17.01 -22.35
C GLN A 325 5.97 -18.39 -21.70
N LEU A 326 5.64 -18.50 -20.41
CA LEU A 326 5.70 -19.75 -19.65
C LEU A 326 4.44 -20.61 -19.76
N GLY A 327 3.42 -20.16 -20.51
CA GLY A 327 2.18 -20.92 -20.72
C GLY A 327 1.24 -20.99 -19.51
N VAL A 328 1.47 -20.20 -18.45
CA VAL A 328 0.62 -20.15 -17.25
C VAL A 328 -0.34 -18.95 -17.23
N TYR A 329 -0.32 -18.09 -18.24
CA TYR A 329 -1.31 -17.01 -18.32
C TYR A 329 -2.73 -17.56 -18.50
N ASP A 330 -2.95 -18.47 -19.46
CA ASP A 330 -4.28 -18.95 -19.84
C ASP A 330 -4.98 -19.71 -18.69
N ASN A 331 -4.25 -20.50 -17.90
CA ASN A 331 -4.79 -21.27 -16.77
C ASN A 331 -4.88 -20.48 -15.44
N SER A 332 -4.58 -19.18 -15.46
CA SER A 332 -4.63 -18.33 -14.27
C SER A 332 -5.89 -17.47 -14.23
N LEU A 333 -6.49 -17.38 -13.05
CA LEU A 333 -7.34 -16.25 -12.65
C LEU A 333 -6.42 -15.11 -12.23
N ILE A 334 -6.59 -13.92 -12.80
CA ILE A 334 -5.75 -12.75 -12.45
C ILE A 334 -6.66 -11.61 -12.00
N ILE A 335 -6.38 -11.07 -10.82
CA ILE A 335 -7.07 -9.92 -10.23
C ILE A 335 -6.05 -8.80 -10.05
N LEU A 336 -6.33 -7.65 -10.63
CA LEU A 336 -5.57 -6.41 -10.43
C LEU A 336 -6.52 -5.38 -9.83
N HIS A 337 -6.24 -4.88 -8.63
CA HIS A 337 -7.09 -3.84 -8.05
C HIS A 337 -6.34 -2.92 -7.09
N GLY A 338 -6.89 -1.73 -6.85
CA GLY A 338 -6.50 -0.90 -5.71
C GLY A 338 -7.27 -1.32 -4.46
N ASP A 339 -6.68 -1.16 -3.29
CA ASP A 339 -7.39 -1.20 -2.01
C ASP A 339 -8.26 0.05 -1.82
N HIS A 340 -7.74 1.20 -2.27
CA HIS A 340 -8.43 2.46 -2.46
C HIS A 340 -7.87 3.18 -3.72
N GLY A 341 -8.47 4.30 -4.10
CA GLY A 341 -7.95 5.17 -5.16
C GLY A 341 -6.86 6.13 -4.67
N GLY A 342 -6.56 7.18 -5.43
CA GLY A 342 -5.42 8.05 -5.19
C GLY A 342 -5.81 9.36 -4.51
N TRP A 343 -4.81 10.13 -4.07
CA TRP A 343 -4.99 11.45 -3.44
C TRP A 343 -5.22 12.58 -4.45
N VAL A 344 -5.55 12.27 -5.71
CA VAL A 344 -5.72 13.25 -6.78
C VAL A 344 -7.16 13.25 -7.26
N ARG A 345 -7.73 14.46 -7.42
CA ARG A 345 -9.11 14.65 -7.88
C ARG A 345 -9.42 13.77 -9.10
N HIS A 346 -10.41 12.89 -8.91
CA HIS A 346 -11.00 12.08 -9.97
C HIS A 346 -11.44 12.98 -11.14
N ARG A 347 -11.08 12.60 -12.37
CA ARG A 347 -11.31 13.40 -13.59
C ARG A 347 -12.78 13.78 -13.78
N ASP A 348 -13.67 12.81 -13.56
CA ASP A 348 -15.11 12.96 -13.78
C ASP A 348 -15.89 13.33 -12.50
N TYR A 349 -15.22 13.85 -11.47
CA TYR A 349 -15.89 14.26 -10.22
C TYR A 349 -16.82 15.45 -10.44
N GLN A 350 -18.12 15.26 -10.18
CA GLN A 350 -19.17 16.27 -10.28
C GLN A 350 -19.65 16.69 -8.88
N PRO A 351 -19.03 17.70 -8.23
CA PRO A 351 -19.34 18.05 -6.84
C PRO A 351 -20.79 18.47 -6.63
N GLU A 352 -21.41 19.12 -7.61
CA GLU A 352 -22.82 19.57 -7.54
C GLU A 352 -23.80 18.38 -7.43
N GLN A 353 -23.46 17.23 -8.02
CA GLN A 353 -24.27 16.03 -7.96
C GLN A 353 -23.97 15.19 -6.72
N VAL A 354 -22.69 15.09 -6.34
CA VAL A 354 -22.25 14.31 -5.18
C VAL A 354 -22.68 14.98 -3.86
N ASN A 355 -22.56 16.29 -3.76
CA ASN A 355 -22.69 17.05 -2.52
C ASN A 355 -24.10 17.65 -2.32
N GLN A 356 -25.17 16.93 -2.70
CA GLN A 356 -26.54 17.45 -2.56
C GLN A 356 -27.01 17.55 -1.11
N GLN A 357 -26.62 16.59 -0.26
CA GLN A 357 -27.02 16.55 1.17
C GLN A 357 -25.91 16.95 2.14
N GLN A 358 -24.66 16.63 1.81
CA GLN A 358 -23.50 16.90 2.66
C GLN A 358 -22.29 17.20 1.79
N GLU A 359 -21.43 18.11 2.25
CA GLU A 359 -20.15 18.36 1.58
C GLU A 359 -19.24 17.14 1.71
N ILE A 360 -19.01 16.46 0.59
CA ILE A 360 -18.03 15.38 0.48
C ILE A 360 -16.76 15.96 -0.11
N PRO A 361 -15.60 15.81 0.54
CA PRO A 361 -14.36 16.30 -0.02
C PRO A 361 -13.98 15.48 -1.26
N PHE A 362 -13.42 16.14 -2.28
CA PHE A 362 -13.05 15.46 -3.54
C PHE A 362 -12.12 14.25 -3.31
N TRP A 363 -11.29 14.28 -2.27
CA TRP A 363 -10.37 13.19 -1.95
C TRP A 363 -11.12 11.94 -1.47
N ALA A 364 -12.30 12.06 -0.86
CA ALA A 364 -13.08 10.88 -0.46
C ALA A 364 -13.61 10.14 -1.69
N VAL A 365 -14.07 10.87 -2.70
CA VAL A 365 -14.45 10.29 -4.01
C VAL A 365 -13.24 9.66 -4.68
N SER A 366 -12.08 10.33 -4.64
CA SER A 366 -10.84 9.86 -5.27
C SER A 366 -10.33 8.56 -4.61
N LEU A 367 -10.26 8.52 -3.28
CA LEU A 367 -9.94 7.30 -2.51
C LEU A 367 -11.03 6.23 -2.63
N GLY A 368 -12.29 6.61 -2.86
CA GLY A 368 -13.38 5.68 -3.18
C GLY A 368 -13.37 5.12 -4.60
N SER A 369 -12.36 5.42 -5.42
CA SER A 369 -12.29 5.03 -6.84
C SER A 369 -11.13 4.06 -7.15
N PRO A 370 -11.01 2.89 -6.50
CA PRO A 370 -9.93 1.95 -6.80
C PRO A 370 -10.08 1.35 -8.20
N LEU A 371 -8.95 1.05 -8.84
CA LEU A 371 -8.89 0.17 -10.01
C LEU A 371 -9.47 -1.20 -9.65
N LEU A 372 -10.17 -1.85 -10.58
CA LEU A 372 -10.45 -3.28 -10.56
C LEU A 372 -10.47 -3.83 -11.99
N ALA A 373 -9.61 -4.80 -12.27
CA ALA A 373 -9.60 -5.55 -13.51
C ALA A 373 -9.42 -7.05 -13.21
N ILE A 374 -10.26 -7.89 -13.81
CA ILE A 374 -10.26 -9.34 -13.58
C ILE A 374 -10.14 -10.07 -14.93
N LYS A 375 -9.25 -11.05 -14.99
CA LYS A 375 -9.09 -11.98 -16.11
C LYS A 375 -9.39 -13.41 -15.63
N PRO A 376 -10.57 -13.97 -15.97
CA PRO A 376 -10.88 -15.38 -15.68
C PRO A 376 -9.93 -16.36 -16.40
N PRO A 377 -9.77 -17.60 -15.90
CA PRO A 377 -9.08 -18.65 -16.64
C PRO A 377 -9.70 -18.86 -18.02
N GLY A 378 -8.87 -19.04 -19.04
CA GLY A 378 -9.29 -19.24 -20.43
C GLY A 378 -9.87 -18.00 -21.14
N ALA A 379 -10.07 -16.87 -20.46
CA ALA A 379 -10.56 -15.65 -21.09
C ALA A 379 -9.55 -15.09 -22.11
N LYS A 380 -10.05 -14.70 -23.30
CA LYS A 380 -9.27 -14.23 -24.45
C LYS A 380 -9.95 -13.04 -25.12
N GLY A 381 -9.22 -12.37 -26.01
CA GLY A 381 -9.67 -11.16 -26.70
C GLY A 381 -9.13 -9.90 -26.02
N ALA A 382 -9.21 -8.76 -26.69
CA ALA A 382 -8.72 -7.50 -26.14
C ALA A 382 -9.39 -7.17 -24.79
N LEU A 383 -8.70 -6.39 -23.94
CA LEU A 383 -9.27 -5.82 -22.72
C LEU A 383 -10.64 -5.19 -23.02
N VAL A 384 -11.63 -5.52 -22.18
CA VAL A 384 -12.98 -4.95 -22.23
C VAL A 384 -13.20 -4.04 -21.03
N THR A 385 -13.87 -2.91 -21.24
CA THR A 385 -14.35 -2.05 -20.14
C THR A 385 -15.81 -2.36 -19.85
N SER A 386 -16.14 -2.51 -18.56
CA SER A 386 -17.48 -2.74 -18.03
C SER A 386 -17.90 -1.58 -17.13
N ASP A 387 -19.16 -1.18 -17.26
CA ASP A 387 -19.79 -0.12 -16.46
C ASP A 387 -20.68 -0.68 -15.34
N ARG A 388 -20.61 -2.00 -15.09
CA ARG A 388 -21.19 -2.62 -13.90
C ARG A 388 -20.78 -1.85 -12.65
N LEU A 389 -21.76 -1.54 -11.80
CA LEU A 389 -21.54 -0.87 -10.53
C LEU A 389 -20.91 -1.85 -9.52
N ALA A 390 -19.60 -2.01 -9.57
CA ALA A 390 -18.84 -2.94 -8.73
C ALA A 390 -18.48 -2.33 -7.37
N SER A 391 -18.30 -3.15 -6.34
CA SER A 391 -17.70 -2.79 -5.06
C SER A 391 -16.45 -3.64 -4.85
N ILE A 392 -15.41 -3.15 -4.18
CA ILE A 392 -14.25 -3.99 -3.85
C ILE A 392 -14.64 -5.20 -2.97
N THR A 393 -15.76 -5.10 -2.24
CA THR A 393 -16.33 -6.23 -1.47
C THR A 393 -16.89 -7.35 -2.36
N ASP A 394 -17.09 -7.10 -3.66
CA ASP A 394 -17.57 -8.10 -4.63
C ASP A 394 -16.45 -9.05 -5.10
N ILE A 395 -15.17 -8.72 -4.83
CA ILE A 395 -14.01 -9.48 -5.31
C ILE A 395 -14.07 -10.92 -4.79
N ALA A 396 -14.29 -11.11 -3.48
CA ALA A 396 -14.23 -12.42 -2.86
C ALA A 396 -15.30 -13.39 -3.43
N ASP A 397 -16.55 -12.94 -3.59
CA ASP A 397 -17.61 -13.73 -4.23
C ASP A 397 -17.37 -13.95 -5.72
N THR A 398 -16.76 -12.99 -6.41
CA THR A 398 -16.41 -13.16 -7.83
C THR A 398 -15.35 -14.23 -8.00
N VAL A 399 -14.33 -14.24 -7.14
CA VAL A 399 -13.29 -15.29 -7.15
C VAL A 399 -13.90 -16.64 -6.79
N ALA A 400 -14.74 -16.69 -5.75
CA ALA A 400 -15.41 -17.92 -5.36
C ALA A 400 -16.25 -18.51 -6.50
N ASP A 401 -17.06 -17.68 -7.17
CA ASP A 401 -17.85 -18.10 -8.32
C ASP A 401 -17.00 -18.58 -9.51
N ILE A 402 -15.90 -17.89 -9.84
CA ILE A 402 -15.01 -18.29 -10.95
C ILE A 402 -14.33 -19.63 -10.65
N MET A 403 -13.96 -19.84 -9.39
CA MET A 403 -13.20 -21.00 -8.94
C MET A 403 -14.08 -22.16 -8.46
N ASP A 404 -15.41 -22.00 -8.50
CA ASP A 404 -16.41 -22.95 -8.00
C ASP A 404 -16.19 -23.30 -6.51
N TRP A 405 -15.89 -22.28 -5.70
CA TRP A 405 -15.72 -22.40 -4.26
C TRP A 405 -17.07 -22.27 -3.54
N PRO A 406 -17.34 -23.10 -2.51
CA PRO A 406 -18.63 -23.09 -1.80
C PRO A 406 -18.82 -21.88 -0.87
N GLN A 407 -17.76 -21.14 -0.56
CA GLN A 407 -17.80 -19.97 0.32
C GLN A 407 -18.62 -18.83 -0.29
N GLN A 408 -19.30 -18.10 0.57
CA GLN A 408 -19.98 -16.86 0.23
C GLN A 408 -19.46 -15.77 1.13
N PHE A 409 -19.09 -14.66 0.53
CA PHE A 409 -18.65 -13.47 1.22
C PHE A 409 -19.81 -12.46 1.14
N ASN A 410 -19.82 -11.44 1.99
CA ASN A 410 -20.95 -10.49 2.05
C ASN A 410 -21.01 -9.52 0.83
N GLY A 411 -20.54 -9.94 -0.34
CA GLY A 411 -20.55 -9.20 -1.60
C GLY A 411 -21.51 -9.80 -2.63
N LYS A 412 -21.31 -9.41 -3.89
CA LYS A 412 -22.03 -9.98 -5.04
C LYS A 412 -21.05 -10.25 -6.17
N SER A 413 -20.95 -11.50 -6.61
CA SER A 413 -20.13 -11.85 -7.77
C SER A 413 -20.48 -11.00 -9.00
N LEU A 414 -19.46 -10.40 -9.61
CA LEU A 414 -19.60 -9.53 -10.77
C LEU A 414 -20.09 -10.28 -12.01
N LEU A 415 -19.93 -11.61 -12.05
CA LEU A 415 -20.45 -12.46 -13.13
C LEU A 415 -21.98 -12.52 -13.15
N LYS A 416 -22.61 -12.28 -12.00
CA LYS A 416 -24.06 -12.34 -11.81
C LYS A 416 -24.73 -10.97 -11.98
N LEU A 417 -23.96 -9.90 -12.16
CA LEU A 417 -24.48 -8.55 -12.33
C LEU A 417 -24.70 -8.21 -13.81
N GLY A 418 -25.81 -7.55 -14.12
CA GLY A 418 -26.05 -6.99 -15.45
C GLY A 418 -25.24 -5.71 -15.70
N GLU A 419 -24.83 -5.46 -16.95
CA GLU A 419 -24.10 -4.22 -17.33
C GLU A 419 -24.89 -2.94 -17.03
N SER A 420 -26.22 -2.99 -17.11
CA SER A 420 -27.11 -1.86 -16.81
C SER A 420 -27.86 -2.04 -15.49
N GLU A 421 -27.47 -3.00 -14.67
CA GLU A 421 -28.12 -3.23 -13.37
C GLU A 421 -27.79 -2.07 -12.42
N THR A 422 -28.85 -1.42 -11.94
CA THR A 422 -28.73 -0.44 -10.86
C THR A 422 -28.62 -1.17 -9.54
N ARG A 423 -27.68 -0.75 -8.68
CA ARG A 423 -27.61 -1.23 -7.30
C ARG A 423 -27.14 -0.14 -6.35
N THR A 424 -27.53 -0.32 -5.11
CA THR A 424 -27.03 0.46 -3.99
C THR A 424 -25.70 -0.11 -3.52
N ARG A 425 -24.75 0.77 -3.27
CA ARG A 425 -23.44 0.47 -2.68
C ARG A 425 -23.18 1.46 -1.56
N TYR A 426 -22.20 1.15 -0.71
CA TYR A 426 -21.90 1.96 0.47
C TYR A 426 -20.43 2.36 0.50
N PHE A 427 -20.15 3.54 1.06
CA PHE A 427 -18.81 4.02 1.37
C PHE A 427 -18.75 4.48 2.82
N TYR A 428 -17.73 4.05 3.56
CA TYR A 428 -17.57 4.31 4.99
C TYR A 428 -16.43 5.30 5.19
N LEU A 429 -16.77 6.58 5.24
CA LEU A 429 -15.81 7.67 5.37
C LEU A 429 -15.40 7.85 6.83
N TYR A 430 -14.10 7.80 7.08
CA TYR A 430 -13.50 8.24 8.34
C TYR A 430 -12.24 9.05 8.04
N TYR A 431 -11.84 9.88 9.00
CA TYR A 431 -10.65 10.72 8.88
C TYR A 431 -9.47 10.05 9.58
N TRP A 432 -8.30 10.13 8.94
CA TRP A 432 -7.08 9.66 9.55
C TRP A 432 -6.73 10.53 10.78
N GLN A 433 -6.58 9.90 11.95
CA GLN A 433 -6.22 10.57 13.19
C GLN A 433 -4.70 10.53 13.44
N LYS A 434 -4.16 11.49 14.19
CA LYS A 434 -2.72 11.58 14.46
C LYS A 434 -2.21 10.36 15.24
N ASP A 435 -3.02 9.86 16.13
CA ASP A 435 -2.83 8.67 16.98
C ASP A 435 -3.47 7.42 16.38
N ALA A 436 -3.85 7.42 15.09
CA ALA A 436 -4.54 6.28 14.47
C ALA A 436 -3.75 4.96 14.55
N TRP A 437 -2.43 5.03 14.75
CA TRP A 437 -1.55 3.87 14.96
C TRP A 437 -1.54 3.36 16.41
N GLU A 438 -1.85 4.21 17.38
CA GLU A 438 -1.81 3.92 18.82
C GLU A 438 -3.20 3.64 19.40
N ALA A 439 -4.23 4.36 18.93
CA ALA A 439 -5.60 4.19 19.40
C ALA A 439 -6.16 2.82 18.98
N ASP A 440 -6.91 2.18 19.87
CA ASP A 440 -7.55 0.89 19.59
C ASP A 440 -8.72 1.02 18.61
N TYR A 441 -9.41 2.17 18.62
CA TYR A 441 -10.57 2.47 17.78
C TYR A 441 -10.25 3.54 16.73
N THR A 442 -11.14 3.76 15.77
CA THR A 442 -11.04 4.89 14.84
C THR A 442 -11.98 6.02 15.28
N GLY A 443 -11.84 7.19 14.65
CA GLY A 443 -12.83 8.25 14.81
C GLY A 443 -14.21 7.85 14.26
N PRO A 444 -15.22 8.72 14.37
CA PRO A 444 -16.53 8.46 13.79
C PRO A 444 -16.45 8.07 12.31
N ILE A 445 -17.17 7.02 11.92
CA ILE A 445 -17.27 6.54 10.55
C ILE A 445 -18.65 6.92 10.00
N GLN A 446 -18.69 7.80 9.00
CA GLN A 446 -19.92 8.16 8.30
C GLN A 446 -20.17 7.18 7.13
N GLU A 447 -21.30 6.49 7.17
CA GLU A 447 -21.78 5.67 6.05
C GLU A 447 -22.49 6.57 5.02
N PHE A 448 -22.14 6.38 3.76
CA PHE A 448 -22.80 6.98 2.61
C PHE A 448 -23.41 5.89 1.74
N GLU A 449 -24.67 6.08 1.35
CA GLU A 449 -25.36 5.27 0.37
C GLU A 449 -25.23 5.92 -1.01
N ILE A 450 -24.85 5.12 -2.01
CA ILE A 450 -24.60 5.58 -3.37
C ILE A 450 -25.35 4.69 -4.35
N SER A 451 -26.23 5.30 -5.14
CA SER A 451 -26.99 4.64 -6.21
C SER A 451 -26.55 5.19 -7.56
N GLY A 452 -25.78 4.41 -8.32
CA GLY A 452 -25.13 4.85 -9.56
C GLY A 452 -23.62 5.11 -9.40
N LYS A 453 -23.05 5.93 -10.29
CA LYS A 453 -21.61 6.20 -10.36
C LYS A 453 -21.15 7.03 -9.16
N HIS A 454 -20.10 6.61 -8.45
CA HIS A 454 -19.69 7.29 -7.22
C HIS A 454 -19.09 8.69 -7.42
N ASN A 455 -18.69 9.03 -8.65
CA ASN A 455 -18.14 10.35 -9.00
C ASN A 455 -19.20 11.36 -9.47
N SER A 456 -20.42 10.91 -9.78
CA SER A 456 -21.51 11.73 -10.36
C SER A 456 -22.91 11.34 -9.84
N SER A 457 -23.00 10.53 -8.79
CA SER A 457 -24.25 10.27 -8.07
C SER A 457 -24.19 10.92 -6.70
N GLU A 458 -25.36 11.25 -6.16
CA GLU A 458 -25.50 11.73 -4.79
C GLU A 458 -24.95 10.73 -3.77
N TRP A 459 -24.21 11.24 -2.79
CA TRP A 459 -23.79 10.48 -1.61
C TRP A 459 -24.73 10.81 -0.46
N ILE A 460 -25.64 9.88 -0.15
CA ILE A 460 -26.68 10.08 0.86
C ILE A 460 -26.14 9.63 2.21
N PRO A 461 -25.91 10.54 3.19
CA PRO A 461 -25.48 10.14 4.52
C PRO A 461 -26.52 9.24 5.19
N LYS A 462 -26.05 8.16 5.82
CA LYS A 462 -26.86 7.22 6.58
C LYS A 462 -26.42 7.19 8.04
N ARG A 463 -25.86 6.09 8.50
CA ARG A 463 -25.46 5.88 9.90
C ARG A 463 -24.09 6.49 10.17
N VAL A 464 -23.88 6.91 11.41
CA VAL A 464 -22.56 7.20 11.95
C VAL A 464 -22.20 6.10 12.93
N PHE A 465 -21.04 5.48 12.75
CA PHE A 465 -20.52 4.47 13.65
C PHE A 465 -19.46 5.10 14.56
N GLU A 466 -19.74 5.11 15.85
CA GLU A 466 -18.86 5.66 16.88
C GLU A 466 -18.55 4.59 17.90
N HIS A 467 -17.38 4.68 18.54
CA HIS A 467 -17.06 3.84 19.68
C HIS A 467 -18.00 4.20 20.83
N GLN A 468 -18.77 3.23 21.32
CA GLN A 468 -19.57 3.38 22.52
C GLN A 468 -18.70 3.00 23.73
N GLU A 469 -18.45 3.96 24.62
CA GLU A 469 -17.71 3.76 25.89
C GLU A 469 -18.41 2.79 26.85
#